data_AF-A0A5E4NE02-F1
#
_entry.id   AF-A0A5E4NE02-F1
#
_cell.length_a   1.000
_cell.length_b   1.000
_cell.length_c   1.000
_cell.angle_alpha   90.00
_cell.angle_beta   90.00
_cell.angle_gamma   90.00
#
_symmetry.space_group_name_H-M   'P 1'
#
loop_
_entity.id
_entity.type
_entity.pdbx_description
1 polymer ?
#
loop_
_entity_poly.entity_id
_entity_poly.type
_entity_poly.pdbx_seq_one_letter_code
_entity_poly.pdbx_strand_id
1 'polypeptide(L)'
;MKFILLFLAVAAATATTLSADSVTVFRCCDRGETLDPSDIHGLCAVLPATEPLDFSPAIYDVYSNQFLAPNSTPPPYWNMVKARPQCQPAMFLPASPKDSSPLYVSFLNGSLWVQDWPKTLIDPGLFCLDRGGALVCQPKKPNMTKKCCGPSAVYSEVKTACEFYDKHDTEDLPIDLTSGFPRCDEETFFMTGRINESHWPVGDSWSSGGTLRTVDGLLLQPHEYCLEHVLEEPEPRSWTVFTCAPPHDREHVTKNYRDDIRFTLYPLGLLLSVFFLAVTLVASCMLPSTYHVLHWKCQVNHVGCLLVGDLFLAFVQLSGDSLRGGSLCVFTAIVMHFVFLAAFFWLNTMCFNIWWTFRDLRPANLDKGQEACRLRLYQLYAWGVPLVIATLAAVLDRIPPDQYISLIRPKFGEHRCWFYGK
;
A
#
# COMPACT_ATOMS: atom_id res chain seq x y z
N MET A 1 -6.55 -6.49 -39.25
CA MET A 1 -6.85 -7.68 -40.07
C MET A 1 -5.94 -8.87 -39.81
N LYS A 2 -4.60 -8.74 -39.84
CA LYS A 2 -3.66 -9.89 -39.62
C LYS A 2 -3.72 -10.54 -38.23
N PHE A 3 -4.08 -9.81 -37.18
CA PHE A 3 -4.17 -10.34 -35.80
C PHE A 3 -5.45 -11.14 -35.50
N ILE A 4 -6.51 -10.96 -36.30
CA ILE A 4 -7.78 -11.71 -36.18
C ILE A 4 -7.59 -13.15 -36.68
N LEU A 5 -6.81 -13.33 -37.76
CA LEU A 5 -6.51 -14.62 -38.35
C LEU A 5 -5.66 -15.52 -37.45
N LEU A 6 -4.76 -14.96 -36.63
CA LEU A 6 -3.91 -15.76 -35.74
C LEU A 6 -4.69 -16.37 -34.56
N PHE A 7 -5.77 -15.72 -34.11
CA PHE A 7 -6.61 -16.20 -33.00
C PHE A 7 -7.64 -17.25 -33.44
N LEU A 8 -8.17 -17.14 -34.67
CA LEU A 8 -9.07 -18.15 -35.27
C LEU A 8 -8.40 -19.53 -35.41
N ALA A 9 -7.08 -19.57 -35.60
CA ALA A 9 -6.32 -20.81 -35.70
C ALA A 9 -6.16 -21.56 -34.37
N VAL A 10 -6.14 -20.86 -33.23
CA VAL A 10 -5.96 -21.48 -31.91
C VAL A 10 -7.28 -22.01 -31.34
N ALA A 11 -8.41 -21.36 -31.63
CA ALA A 11 -9.73 -21.84 -31.25
C ALA A 11 -10.16 -23.12 -31.99
N ALA A 12 -9.53 -23.43 -33.13
CA ALA A 12 -9.81 -24.63 -33.93
C ALA A 12 -9.29 -25.94 -33.30
N ALA A 13 -8.41 -25.88 -32.30
CA ALA A 13 -7.79 -27.07 -31.73
C ALA A 13 -8.65 -27.84 -30.70
N THR A 14 -9.83 -27.33 -30.32
CA THR A 14 -10.71 -27.97 -29.31
C THR A 14 -12.14 -28.22 -29.79
N ALA A 15 -12.41 -28.18 -31.09
CA ALA A 15 -13.72 -28.51 -31.63
C ALA A 15 -13.81 -30.02 -31.94
N THR A 16 -14.25 -30.78 -30.94
CA THR A 16 -14.84 -32.11 -31.16
C THR A 16 -15.96 -32.01 -32.18
N THR A 17 -15.94 -32.91 -33.16
CA THR A 17 -17.02 -33.16 -34.12
C THR A 17 -18.37 -33.26 -33.41
N LEU A 18 -19.28 -32.29 -33.60
CA LEU A 18 -20.66 -32.41 -33.13
C LEU A 18 -21.66 -32.40 -34.27
N SER A 19 -22.50 -33.44 -34.21
CA SER A 19 -23.78 -33.66 -34.87
C SER A 19 -24.68 -32.41 -34.86
N ALA A 20 -25.68 -32.39 -35.75
CA ALA A 20 -26.71 -31.37 -35.85
C ALA A 20 -27.57 -31.27 -34.57
N ASP A 21 -27.00 -30.70 -33.51
CA ASP A 21 -27.72 -30.27 -32.32
C ASP A 21 -28.32 -28.90 -32.59
N SER A 22 -29.60 -28.73 -32.27
CA SER A 22 -30.28 -27.44 -32.36
C SER A 22 -29.62 -26.45 -31.40
N VAL A 23 -29.21 -25.30 -31.94
CA VAL A 23 -28.56 -24.23 -31.17
C VAL A 23 -29.64 -23.29 -30.68
N THR A 24 -29.78 -23.13 -29.36
CA THR A 24 -30.75 -22.19 -28.78
C THR A 24 -30.12 -20.81 -28.69
N VAL A 25 -30.76 -19.82 -29.29
CA VAL A 25 -30.34 -18.40 -29.25
C VAL A 25 -31.50 -17.56 -28.74
N PHE A 26 -31.24 -16.58 -27.88
CA PHE A 26 -32.33 -15.84 -27.24
C PHE A 26 -32.66 -14.54 -27.96
N ARG A 27 -33.96 -14.24 -28.04
CA ARG A 27 -34.51 -12.97 -28.53
C ARG A 27 -34.99 -12.14 -27.34
N CYS A 28 -34.72 -10.84 -27.36
CA CYS A 28 -35.13 -9.96 -26.27
C CYS A 28 -36.65 -9.70 -26.24
N CYS A 29 -37.29 -9.76 -27.41
CA CYS A 29 -38.70 -9.47 -27.65
C CYS A 29 -39.37 -10.56 -28.51
N ASP A 30 -40.70 -10.58 -28.54
CA ASP A 30 -41.44 -11.54 -29.37
C ASP A 30 -41.30 -11.24 -30.87
N ARG A 31 -41.76 -12.19 -31.70
CA ARG A 31 -41.82 -11.98 -33.16
C ARG A 31 -42.68 -10.75 -33.48
N GLY A 32 -42.16 -9.85 -34.31
CA GLY A 32 -42.84 -8.60 -34.65
C GLY A 32 -42.74 -7.51 -33.59
N GLU A 33 -41.90 -7.66 -32.58
CA GLU A 33 -41.62 -6.63 -31.57
C GLU A 33 -40.13 -6.25 -31.57
N THR A 34 -39.80 -5.10 -30.97
CA THR A 34 -38.42 -4.61 -30.79
C THR A 34 -38.27 -3.94 -29.42
N LEU A 35 -37.06 -3.97 -28.88
CA LEU A 35 -36.69 -3.34 -27.62
C LEU A 35 -36.30 -1.87 -27.86
N ASP A 36 -36.81 -0.96 -27.03
CA ASP A 36 -36.33 0.42 -27.02
C ASP A 36 -34.92 0.47 -26.41
N PRO A 37 -33.88 0.92 -27.14
CA PRO A 37 -32.53 1.06 -26.61
C PRO A 37 -32.44 2.01 -25.39
N SER A 38 -33.40 2.94 -25.25
CA SER A 38 -33.45 3.93 -24.17
C SER A 38 -33.99 3.34 -22.86
N ASP A 39 -34.81 2.29 -22.95
CA ASP A 39 -35.41 1.59 -21.80
C ASP A 39 -35.28 0.07 -21.97
N ILE A 40 -34.06 -0.42 -21.71
CA ILE A 40 -33.68 -1.84 -21.86
C ILE A 40 -34.47 -2.81 -20.95
N HIS A 41 -35.10 -2.28 -19.90
CA HIS A 41 -35.95 -3.06 -18.98
C HIS A 41 -37.44 -2.89 -19.29
N GLY A 42 -37.79 -1.94 -20.16
CA GLY A 42 -39.15 -1.62 -20.57
C GLY A 42 -39.85 -2.71 -21.39
N LEU A 43 -41.09 -2.41 -21.75
CA LEU A 43 -41.91 -3.25 -22.62
C LEU A 43 -41.38 -3.21 -24.05
N CYS A 44 -41.59 -4.29 -24.80
CA CYS A 44 -41.26 -4.33 -26.22
C CYS A 44 -42.30 -3.53 -27.02
N ALA A 45 -41.84 -2.79 -28.03
CA ALA A 45 -42.69 -2.05 -28.95
C ALA A 45 -43.05 -2.92 -30.17
N VAL A 46 -44.30 -2.89 -30.60
CA VAL A 46 -44.77 -3.62 -31.79
C VAL A 46 -44.23 -2.94 -33.05
N LEU A 47 -43.67 -3.72 -33.97
CA LEU A 47 -43.16 -3.22 -35.24
C LEU A 47 -44.31 -2.78 -36.17
N PRO A 48 -44.08 -1.75 -37.02
CA PRO A 48 -45.01 -1.39 -38.08
C PRO A 48 -45.23 -2.56 -39.06
N ALA A 49 -46.45 -2.69 -39.60
CA ALA A 49 -46.82 -3.77 -40.52
C ALA A 49 -46.01 -3.84 -41.84
N THR A 50 -45.19 -2.82 -42.12
CA THR A 50 -44.31 -2.72 -43.29
C THR A 50 -42.94 -3.38 -43.09
N GLU A 51 -42.56 -3.70 -41.85
CA GLU A 51 -41.26 -4.30 -41.52
C GLU A 51 -41.36 -5.84 -41.44
N PRO A 52 -40.31 -6.59 -41.84
CA PRO A 52 -40.30 -8.04 -41.70
C PRO A 52 -40.41 -8.45 -40.22
N LEU A 53 -41.19 -9.50 -39.94
CA LEU A 53 -41.40 -10.01 -38.57
C LEU A 53 -40.14 -10.65 -37.97
N ASP A 54 -39.27 -11.19 -38.83
CA ASP A 54 -38.00 -11.80 -38.46
C ASP A 54 -36.81 -10.91 -38.84
N PHE A 55 -35.73 -11.06 -38.09
CA PHE A 55 -34.45 -10.41 -38.35
C PHE A 55 -33.34 -11.45 -38.22
N SER A 56 -32.22 -11.18 -38.88
CA SER A 56 -31.02 -12.01 -38.79
C SER A 56 -29.87 -11.14 -38.30
N PRO A 57 -29.20 -11.51 -37.19
CA PRO A 57 -28.02 -10.79 -36.72
C PRO A 57 -26.83 -11.00 -37.68
N ALA A 58 -25.75 -10.23 -37.48
CA ALA A 58 -24.50 -10.48 -38.18
C ALA A 58 -23.84 -11.77 -37.64
N ILE A 59 -23.95 -12.85 -38.42
CA ILE A 59 -23.40 -14.17 -38.08
C ILE A 59 -22.10 -14.39 -38.84
N TYR A 60 -21.03 -14.72 -38.15
CA TYR A 60 -19.74 -15.09 -38.73
C TYR A 60 -19.55 -16.61 -38.72
N ASP A 61 -19.23 -17.16 -39.88
CA ASP A 61 -18.85 -18.55 -40.03
C ASP A 61 -17.33 -18.68 -39.99
N VAL A 62 -16.84 -19.32 -38.94
CA VAL A 62 -15.41 -19.58 -38.71
C VAL A 62 -14.83 -20.52 -39.77
N TYR A 63 -15.62 -21.48 -40.27
CA TYR A 63 -15.14 -22.49 -41.21
C TYR A 63 -14.96 -21.93 -42.62
N SER A 64 -15.91 -21.10 -43.08
CA SER A 64 -15.81 -20.43 -44.38
C SER A 64 -15.09 -19.07 -44.30
N ASN A 65 -14.80 -18.58 -43.10
CA ASN A 65 -14.15 -17.29 -42.82
C ASN A 65 -14.87 -16.11 -43.48
N GLN A 66 -16.21 -16.13 -43.45
CA GLN A 66 -17.10 -15.14 -44.05
C GLN A 66 -18.31 -14.86 -43.15
N PHE A 67 -18.90 -13.67 -43.30
CA PHE A 67 -20.21 -13.37 -42.70
C PHE A 67 -21.33 -13.97 -43.56
N LEU A 68 -22.37 -14.50 -42.91
CA LEU A 68 -23.63 -14.82 -43.58
C LEU A 68 -24.26 -13.54 -44.13
N ALA A 69 -24.92 -13.65 -45.29
CA ALA A 69 -25.45 -12.49 -45.99
C ALA A 69 -26.45 -11.71 -45.11
N PRO A 70 -26.41 -10.36 -45.08
CA PRO A 70 -27.15 -9.52 -44.12
C PRO A 70 -28.69 -9.54 -44.22
N ASN A 71 -29.28 -10.39 -45.07
CA ASN A 71 -30.72 -10.61 -45.22
C ASN A 71 -31.10 -12.10 -45.26
N SER A 72 -30.16 -13.03 -45.01
CA SER A 72 -30.49 -14.45 -44.95
C SER A 72 -31.21 -14.76 -43.64
N THR A 73 -32.23 -15.61 -43.69
CA THR A 73 -32.80 -16.21 -42.47
C THR A 73 -31.69 -16.88 -41.66
N PRO A 74 -31.73 -16.82 -40.33
CA PRO A 74 -30.80 -17.57 -39.50
C PRO A 74 -30.80 -19.05 -39.89
N PRO A 75 -29.69 -19.78 -39.65
CA PRO A 75 -29.59 -21.19 -40.02
C PRO A 75 -30.76 -22.01 -39.47
N PRO A 76 -31.26 -23.03 -40.18
CA PRO A 76 -32.47 -23.76 -39.79
C PRO A 76 -32.34 -24.51 -38.46
N TYR A 77 -31.11 -24.73 -37.99
CA TYR A 77 -30.80 -25.33 -36.69
C TYR A 77 -30.74 -24.31 -35.54
N TRP A 78 -30.85 -23.00 -35.81
CA TRP A 78 -30.99 -21.97 -34.77
C TRP A 78 -32.43 -21.89 -34.30
N ASN A 79 -32.66 -22.31 -33.06
CA ASN A 79 -33.93 -22.14 -32.39
C ASN A 79 -33.93 -20.82 -31.60
N MET A 80 -34.58 -19.79 -32.15
CA MET A 80 -34.68 -18.50 -31.50
C MET A 80 -35.84 -18.43 -30.50
N VAL A 81 -35.53 -18.34 -29.20
CA VAL A 81 -36.51 -18.37 -28.10
C VAL A 81 -36.57 -17.01 -27.39
N LYS A 82 -37.78 -16.55 -27.02
CA LYS A 82 -37.92 -15.32 -26.22
C LYS A 82 -37.38 -15.55 -24.81
N ALA A 83 -36.28 -14.88 -24.47
CA ALA A 83 -35.82 -14.74 -23.09
C ALA A 83 -34.88 -13.54 -22.99
N ARG A 84 -35.00 -12.77 -21.90
CA ARG A 84 -34.05 -11.72 -21.55
C ARG A 84 -33.04 -12.27 -20.53
N PRO A 85 -31.77 -11.83 -20.60
CA PRO A 85 -30.79 -12.22 -19.59
C PRO A 85 -31.20 -11.69 -18.21
N GLN A 86 -30.98 -12.50 -17.17
CA GLN A 86 -31.41 -12.20 -15.78
C GLN A 86 -30.38 -11.36 -14.98
N CYS A 87 -29.34 -10.85 -15.64
CA CYS A 87 -28.22 -10.17 -15.00
C CYS A 87 -28.47 -8.66 -14.84
N GLN A 88 -27.87 -8.08 -13.79
CA GLN A 88 -27.76 -6.63 -13.59
C GLN A 88 -26.30 -6.31 -13.17
N PRO A 89 -25.61 -5.35 -13.81
CA PRO A 89 -26.06 -4.49 -14.91
C PRO A 89 -26.03 -5.18 -16.29
N ALA A 90 -26.96 -4.78 -17.17
CA ALA A 90 -27.00 -5.18 -18.58
C ALA A 90 -26.83 -3.93 -19.48
N MET A 91 -26.31 -4.11 -20.69
CA MET A 91 -26.04 -3.03 -21.65
C MET A 91 -26.58 -3.41 -23.02
N PHE A 92 -27.17 -2.44 -23.73
CA PHE A 92 -27.61 -2.60 -25.11
C PHE A 92 -26.51 -2.11 -26.07
N LEU A 93 -26.05 -3.01 -26.95
CA LEU A 93 -25.09 -2.73 -28.01
C LEU A 93 -25.86 -2.54 -29.33
N PRO A 94 -25.86 -1.35 -29.94
CA PRO A 94 -26.61 -1.11 -31.17
C PRO A 94 -26.01 -1.90 -32.34
N ALA A 95 -26.86 -2.29 -33.29
CA ALA A 95 -26.41 -2.88 -34.54
C ALA A 95 -25.56 -1.88 -35.34
N SER A 96 -24.39 -2.31 -35.81
CA SER A 96 -23.47 -1.42 -36.53
C SER A 96 -24.00 -1.09 -37.94
N PRO A 97 -23.87 0.16 -38.41
CA PRO A 97 -24.13 0.51 -39.79
C PRO A 97 -23.28 -0.31 -40.78
N LYS A 98 -23.77 -0.48 -42.02
CA LYS A 98 -23.17 -1.37 -43.04
C LYS A 98 -21.70 -1.08 -43.38
N ASP A 99 -21.21 0.14 -43.09
CA ASP A 99 -19.85 0.60 -43.43
C ASP A 99 -18.88 0.66 -42.23
N SER A 100 -19.32 0.24 -41.04
CA SER A 100 -18.50 0.26 -39.82
C SER A 100 -18.21 -1.13 -39.27
N SER A 101 -17.14 -1.25 -38.49
CA SER A 101 -16.83 -2.50 -37.78
C SER A 101 -17.99 -2.88 -36.85
N PRO A 102 -18.41 -4.16 -36.82
CA PRO A 102 -19.49 -4.60 -35.94
C PRO A 102 -19.04 -4.57 -34.48
N LEU A 103 -19.81 -3.91 -33.62
CA LEU A 103 -19.57 -3.85 -32.17
C LEU A 103 -19.67 -5.24 -31.50
N TYR A 104 -20.47 -6.12 -32.11
CA TYR A 104 -20.62 -7.51 -31.71
C TYR A 104 -20.81 -8.41 -32.93
N VAL A 105 -20.41 -9.68 -32.80
CA VAL A 105 -20.54 -10.70 -33.85
C VAL A 105 -21.05 -11.99 -33.22
N SER A 106 -22.07 -12.60 -33.81
CA SER A 106 -22.53 -13.93 -33.39
C SER A 106 -21.89 -15.02 -34.24
N PHE A 107 -21.70 -16.22 -33.67
CA PHE A 107 -21.12 -17.37 -34.36
C PHE A 107 -22.14 -18.49 -34.51
N LEU A 108 -21.92 -19.40 -35.47
CA LEU A 108 -22.83 -20.51 -35.77
C LEU A 108 -23.18 -21.40 -34.55
N ASN A 109 -22.31 -21.47 -33.55
CA ASN A 109 -22.54 -22.19 -32.30
C ASN A 109 -23.46 -21.44 -31.30
N GLY A 110 -23.98 -20.27 -31.66
CA GLY A 110 -24.84 -19.44 -30.82
C GLY A 110 -24.10 -18.53 -29.84
N SER A 111 -22.76 -18.55 -29.82
CA SER A 111 -21.98 -17.63 -28.98
C SER A 111 -21.87 -16.23 -29.58
N LEU A 112 -21.58 -15.24 -28.73
CA LEU A 112 -21.41 -13.84 -29.11
C LEU A 112 -20.01 -13.35 -28.75
N TRP A 113 -19.39 -12.57 -29.61
CA TRP A 113 -18.18 -11.81 -29.31
C TRP A 113 -18.46 -10.31 -29.38
N VAL A 114 -17.82 -9.55 -28.52
CA VAL A 114 -17.96 -8.09 -28.40
C VAL A 114 -16.58 -7.45 -28.56
N GLN A 115 -16.49 -6.38 -29.35
CA GLN A 115 -15.23 -5.79 -29.81
C GLN A 115 -14.31 -5.31 -28.67
N ASP A 116 -14.88 -4.66 -27.64
CA ASP A 116 -14.12 -4.02 -26.55
C ASP A 116 -14.03 -4.86 -25.27
N TRP A 117 -14.44 -6.13 -25.33
CA TRP A 117 -14.45 -7.04 -24.17
C TRP A 117 -13.24 -7.98 -24.18
N PRO A 118 -12.91 -8.63 -23.05
CA PRO A 118 -11.86 -9.66 -23.02
C PRO A 118 -12.06 -10.67 -24.14
N LYS A 119 -10.99 -11.30 -24.63
CA LYS A 119 -11.01 -12.26 -25.75
C LYS A 119 -11.72 -13.59 -25.43
N THR A 120 -12.92 -13.51 -24.87
CA THR A 120 -13.77 -14.61 -24.42
C THR A 120 -15.10 -14.53 -25.14
N LEU A 121 -15.57 -15.68 -25.63
CA LEU A 121 -16.91 -15.80 -26.20
C LEU A 121 -17.96 -15.78 -25.08
N ILE A 122 -19.09 -15.14 -25.33
CA ILE A 122 -20.21 -15.02 -24.38
C ILE A 122 -21.19 -16.15 -24.65
N ASP A 123 -21.57 -16.85 -23.58
CA ASP A 123 -22.54 -17.93 -23.63
C ASP A 123 -23.95 -17.43 -24.00
N PRO A 124 -24.75 -18.20 -24.74
CA PRO A 124 -26.10 -17.83 -25.17
C PRO A 124 -27.00 -17.30 -24.03
N GLY A 125 -26.91 -17.86 -22.82
CA GLY A 125 -27.76 -17.45 -21.68
C GLY A 125 -27.47 -16.06 -21.10
N LEU A 126 -26.37 -15.41 -21.50
CA LEU A 126 -25.92 -14.11 -20.98
C LEU A 126 -26.20 -12.94 -21.93
N PHE A 127 -26.92 -13.17 -23.03
CA PHE A 127 -27.35 -12.12 -23.92
C PHE A 127 -28.67 -12.49 -24.59
N CYS A 128 -29.34 -11.49 -25.14
CA CYS A 128 -30.40 -11.69 -26.10
C CYS A 128 -30.20 -10.74 -27.29
N LEU A 129 -30.71 -11.16 -28.44
CA LEU A 129 -30.61 -10.39 -29.68
C LEU A 129 -31.94 -9.70 -29.97
N ASP A 130 -31.84 -8.52 -30.56
CA ASP A 130 -32.96 -7.76 -31.09
C ASP A 130 -32.62 -7.16 -32.47
N ARG A 131 -33.64 -6.65 -33.18
CA ARG A 131 -33.45 -6.01 -34.49
C ARG A 131 -32.51 -4.81 -34.40
N GLY A 132 -32.63 -4.01 -33.34
CA GLY A 132 -31.82 -2.81 -33.15
C GLY A 132 -30.42 -3.06 -32.58
N GLY A 133 -30.10 -4.27 -32.14
CA GLY A 133 -28.86 -4.53 -31.38
C GLY A 133 -28.86 -5.82 -30.56
N ALA A 134 -27.92 -5.93 -29.64
CA ALA A 134 -27.83 -7.03 -28.68
C ALA A 134 -27.88 -6.49 -27.25
N LEU A 135 -28.73 -7.07 -26.40
CA LEU A 135 -28.71 -6.81 -24.96
C LEU A 135 -27.81 -7.85 -24.30
N VAL A 136 -26.72 -7.40 -23.69
CA VAL A 136 -25.67 -8.28 -23.17
C VAL A 136 -25.47 -8.02 -21.67
N CYS A 137 -25.29 -9.09 -20.89
CA CYS A 137 -24.83 -8.99 -19.52
C CYS A 137 -23.46 -8.36 -19.48
N GLN A 138 -23.32 -7.21 -18.81
CA GLN A 138 -22.00 -6.66 -18.58
C GLN A 138 -21.20 -7.73 -17.81
N PRO A 139 -19.97 -8.09 -18.25
CA PRO A 139 -19.15 -8.98 -17.45
C PRO A 139 -19.01 -8.28 -16.11
N LYS A 140 -19.25 -9.00 -15.01
CA LYS A 140 -18.71 -8.56 -13.73
C LYS A 140 -17.25 -8.29 -14.04
N LYS A 141 -16.82 -7.02 -14.00
CA LYS A 141 -15.41 -6.69 -14.20
C LYS A 141 -14.66 -7.72 -13.34
N PRO A 142 -13.71 -8.50 -13.90
CA PRO A 142 -12.85 -9.28 -13.04
C PRO A 142 -12.40 -8.31 -11.96
N ASN A 143 -12.51 -8.77 -10.71
CA ASN A 143 -12.27 -7.96 -9.54
C ASN A 143 -10.77 -7.62 -9.59
N MET A 144 -10.44 -6.62 -10.40
CA MET A 144 -9.09 -6.27 -10.84
C MET A 144 -8.52 -5.43 -9.73
N THR A 145 -7.38 -5.87 -9.23
CA THR A 145 -6.59 -5.10 -8.28
C THR A 145 -6.30 -3.72 -8.86
N LYS A 146 -6.46 -2.70 -8.03
CA LYS A 146 -6.19 -1.31 -8.42
C LYS A 146 -4.78 -0.89 -8.04
N LYS A 147 -4.12 -0.12 -8.93
CA LYS A 147 -2.95 0.69 -8.57
C LYS A 147 -3.43 2.08 -8.15
N CYS A 148 -3.06 2.55 -6.96
CA CYS A 148 -3.65 3.76 -6.38
C CYS A 148 -3.36 5.02 -7.21
N CYS A 149 -2.10 5.26 -7.57
CA CYS A 149 -1.63 6.46 -8.28
C CYS A 149 -1.65 6.31 -9.81
N GLY A 150 -2.08 5.15 -10.32
CA GLY A 150 -2.06 4.85 -11.75
C GLY A 150 -0.68 4.43 -12.27
N PRO A 151 -0.54 4.17 -13.57
CA PRO A 151 0.62 3.46 -14.10
C PRO A 151 1.93 4.26 -14.02
N SER A 152 1.87 5.59 -14.10
CA SER A 152 3.04 6.48 -14.24
C SER A 152 3.31 7.35 -13.01
N ALA A 153 2.70 7.00 -11.86
CA ALA A 153 2.90 7.73 -10.62
C ALA A 153 3.03 6.76 -9.44
N VAL A 154 3.66 7.25 -8.39
CA VAL A 154 3.99 6.56 -7.15
C VAL A 154 3.53 7.47 -6.00
N TYR A 155 3.09 6.89 -4.88
CA TYR A 155 2.60 7.69 -3.75
C TYR A 155 3.78 8.27 -2.94
N SER A 156 3.74 9.57 -2.64
CA SER A 156 4.67 10.20 -1.69
C SER A 156 3.98 10.40 -0.34
N GLU A 157 4.56 9.82 0.71
CA GLU A 157 4.11 10.02 2.08
C GLU A 157 4.33 11.46 2.55
N VAL A 158 5.42 12.09 2.12
CA VAL A 158 5.77 13.47 2.54
C VAL A 158 4.78 14.48 1.99
N LYS A 159 4.39 14.32 0.73
CA LYS A 159 3.44 15.23 0.07
C LYS A 159 2.00 14.77 0.18
N THR A 160 1.76 13.59 0.75
CA THR A 160 0.44 12.95 0.84
C THR A 160 -0.28 12.91 -0.52
N ALA A 161 0.48 12.68 -1.59
CA ALA A 161 0.01 12.83 -2.96
C ALA A 161 0.75 11.90 -3.92
N CYS A 162 0.11 11.61 -5.05
CA CYS A 162 0.73 10.86 -6.14
C CYS A 162 1.69 11.75 -6.92
N GLU A 163 2.93 11.32 -7.03
CA GLU A 163 3.97 11.99 -7.82
C GLU A 163 4.30 11.19 -9.07
N PHE A 164 4.51 11.89 -10.18
CA PHE A 164 4.98 11.25 -11.41
C PHE A 164 6.33 10.58 -11.16
N TYR A 165 6.42 9.31 -11.55
CA TYR A 165 7.63 8.51 -11.41
C TYR A 165 7.97 7.90 -12.76
N ASP A 166 9.15 8.26 -13.27
CA ASP A 166 9.56 8.01 -14.66
C ASP A 166 10.01 6.55 -14.90
N LYS A 167 10.21 5.77 -13.84
CA LYS A 167 10.45 4.31 -13.95
C LYS A 167 9.11 3.58 -14.00
N HIS A 168 8.90 2.80 -15.06
CA HIS A 168 7.80 1.84 -15.12
C HIS A 168 8.05 0.69 -14.12
N ASP A 169 7.20 0.57 -13.10
CA ASP A 169 7.14 -0.60 -12.22
C ASP A 169 6.51 -1.77 -13.00
N THR A 170 7.25 -2.35 -13.94
CA THR A 170 6.74 -3.39 -14.86
C THR A 170 7.12 -4.82 -14.46
N GLU A 171 7.78 -5.05 -13.32
CA GLU A 171 8.37 -6.38 -13.05
C GLU A 171 7.53 -7.38 -12.25
N ASP A 172 6.40 -7.03 -11.62
CA ASP A 172 5.69 -8.04 -10.79
C ASP A 172 4.15 -7.95 -10.71
N LEU A 173 3.50 -7.24 -11.63
CA LEU A 173 2.03 -7.09 -11.60
C LEU A 173 1.30 -7.76 -12.78
N PRO A 174 0.08 -8.29 -12.55
CA PRO A 174 -0.78 -8.82 -13.62
C PRO A 174 -1.07 -7.74 -14.66
N ILE A 175 -1.22 -8.15 -15.91
CA ILE A 175 -1.28 -7.31 -17.12
C ILE A 175 -2.54 -6.39 -17.19
N ASP A 176 -3.29 -6.25 -16.10
CA ASP A 176 -4.68 -5.76 -16.07
C ASP A 176 -4.99 -5.04 -14.74
N LEU A 177 -4.27 -3.94 -14.43
CA LEU A 177 -4.61 -3.06 -13.29
C LEU A 177 -5.43 -1.86 -13.74
N THR A 178 -6.45 -1.55 -12.94
CA THR A 178 -7.18 -0.28 -13.04
C THR A 178 -6.59 0.75 -12.07
N SER A 179 -6.69 2.04 -12.39
CA SER A 179 -6.17 3.10 -11.54
C SER A 179 -7.23 3.64 -10.58
N GLY A 180 -6.83 3.95 -9.35
CA GLY A 180 -7.61 4.76 -8.43
C GLY A 180 -7.71 4.19 -7.01
N PHE A 181 -7.97 5.09 -6.07
CA PHE A 181 -8.16 4.77 -4.66
C PHE A 181 -9.49 4.02 -4.41
N PRO A 182 -9.59 3.26 -3.31
CA PRO A 182 -10.88 2.73 -2.86
C PRO A 182 -11.84 3.89 -2.58
N ARG A 183 -13.15 3.67 -2.81
CA ARG A 183 -14.18 4.67 -2.47
C ARG A 183 -14.46 4.57 -0.99
N CYS A 184 -14.05 5.58 -0.23
CA CYS A 184 -14.25 5.67 1.21
C CYS A 184 -15.33 6.70 1.54
N ASP A 185 -16.12 6.46 2.58
CA ASP A 185 -17.20 7.36 2.99
C ASP A 185 -16.67 8.71 3.51
N GLU A 186 -15.48 8.73 4.11
CA GLU A 186 -14.82 9.93 4.64
C GLU A 186 -13.65 10.43 3.78
N GLU A 187 -13.46 9.92 2.56
CA GLU A 187 -12.30 10.18 1.68
C GLU A 187 -10.91 9.95 2.33
N THR A 188 -10.87 9.40 3.54
CA THR A 188 -9.64 9.06 4.27
C THR A 188 -9.23 7.62 4.00
N PHE A 189 -7.97 7.44 3.63
CA PHE A 189 -7.36 6.15 3.37
C PHE A 189 -6.14 5.96 4.27
N PHE A 190 -5.88 4.71 4.66
CA PHE A 190 -4.77 4.34 5.52
C PHE A 190 -3.90 3.27 4.88
N MET A 191 -2.61 3.36 5.16
CA MET A 191 -1.65 2.31 4.83
C MET A 191 -1.75 1.22 5.90
N THR A 192 -2.38 0.09 5.55
CA THR A 192 -2.72 -0.99 6.49
C THR A 192 -1.63 -2.07 6.54
N GLY A 193 -0.70 -2.06 5.59
CA GLY A 193 0.54 -2.84 5.64
C GLY A 193 1.02 -3.26 4.25
N ARG A 194 1.78 -4.36 4.18
CA ARG A 194 2.49 -4.79 2.97
C ARG A 194 2.10 -6.18 2.51
N ILE A 195 2.18 -6.40 1.20
CA ILE A 195 1.98 -7.73 0.61
C ILE A 195 3.11 -8.67 1.04
N ASN A 196 2.77 -9.95 1.26
CA ASN A 196 3.68 -11.00 1.74
C ASN A 196 4.26 -10.79 3.15
N GLU A 197 3.84 -9.73 3.85
CA GLU A 197 4.19 -9.48 5.25
C GLU A 197 2.96 -9.45 6.15
N SER A 198 1.95 -8.64 5.80
CA SER A 198 0.70 -8.53 6.56
C SER A 198 -0.55 -8.90 5.76
N HIS A 199 -0.44 -8.90 4.42
CA HIS A 199 -1.51 -9.28 3.51
C HIS A 199 -1.03 -10.36 2.55
N TRP A 200 -1.78 -11.44 2.43
CA TRP A 200 -1.47 -12.57 1.55
C TRP A 200 -2.58 -12.75 0.50
N PRO A 201 -2.24 -12.95 -0.78
CA PRO A 201 -3.25 -13.33 -1.77
C PRO A 201 -3.89 -14.67 -1.41
N VAL A 202 -5.20 -14.78 -1.65
CA VAL A 202 -5.95 -16.02 -1.41
C VAL A 202 -5.82 -16.94 -2.62
N GLY A 203 -5.19 -18.10 -2.40
CA GLY A 203 -4.69 -18.98 -3.47
C GLY A 203 -3.29 -18.56 -3.88
N ASP A 204 -2.40 -19.50 -4.16
CA ASP A 204 -0.97 -19.28 -4.39
C ASP A 204 -0.62 -18.44 -5.65
N SER A 205 -1.61 -17.77 -6.26
CA SER A 205 -1.48 -16.97 -7.47
C SER A 205 -2.46 -15.79 -7.48
N TRP A 206 -2.02 -14.62 -7.95
CA TRP A 206 -2.85 -13.40 -8.13
C TRP A 206 -4.04 -13.59 -9.11
N SER A 207 -4.04 -14.69 -9.85
CA SER A 207 -5.06 -15.02 -10.87
C SER A 207 -6.44 -15.37 -10.31
N SER A 208 -6.59 -15.66 -9.01
CA SER A 208 -7.88 -15.98 -8.37
C SER A 208 -8.58 -14.76 -7.78
N GLY A 209 -8.88 -13.77 -8.63
CA GLY A 209 -9.82 -12.69 -8.30
C GLY A 209 -9.35 -11.67 -7.25
N GLY A 210 -8.02 -11.55 -7.05
CA GLY A 210 -7.39 -10.45 -6.32
C GLY A 210 -7.77 -10.34 -4.84
N THR A 211 -8.31 -11.36 -4.20
CA THR A 211 -8.70 -11.23 -2.78
C THR A 211 -7.46 -11.30 -1.89
N LEU A 212 -7.34 -10.35 -0.95
CA LEU A 212 -6.26 -10.35 0.04
C LEU A 212 -6.80 -10.84 1.38
N ARG A 213 -6.00 -11.62 2.10
CA ARG A 213 -6.27 -12.03 3.47
C ARG A 213 -5.29 -11.31 4.40
N THR A 214 -5.80 -10.70 5.46
CA THR A 214 -4.97 -10.06 6.48
C THR A 214 -4.45 -11.08 7.49
N VAL A 215 -3.44 -10.70 8.30
CA VAL A 215 -2.97 -11.49 9.45
C VAL A 215 -4.11 -11.87 10.40
N ASP A 216 -5.10 -10.98 10.57
CA ASP A 216 -6.23 -11.15 11.47
C ASP A 216 -7.35 -12.05 10.87
N GLY A 217 -7.13 -12.59 9.66
CA GLY A 217 -8.08 -13.46 8.98
C GLY A 217 -9.22 -12.74 8.26
N LEU A 218 -9.16 -11.42 8.15
CA LEU A 218 -10.10 -10.64 7.35
C LEU A 218 -9.84 -10.85 5.86
N LEU A 219 -10.90 -10.96 5.07
CA LEU A 219 -10.84 -11.06 3.61
C LEU A 219 -11.21 -9.71 2.99
N LEU A 220 -10.26 -9.12 2.27
CA LEU A 220 -10.39 -7.87 1.55
C LEU A 220 -10.66 -8.14 0.07
N GLN A 221 -11.75 -7.59 -0.44
CA GLN A 221 -12.12 -7.66 -1.84
C GLN A 221 -11.39 -6.58 -2.66
N PRO A 222 -11.10 -6.80 -3.96
CA PRO A 222 -10.38 -5.84 -4.83
C PRO A 222 -10.94 -4.43 -4.96
N HIS A 223 -12.17 -4.17 -4.51
CA HIS A 223 -12.75 -2.83 -4.50
C HIS A 223 -12.48 -2.07 -3.20
N GLU A 224 -12.14 -2.77 -2.13
CA GLU A 224 -11.92 -2.25 -0.77
C GLU A 224 -10.47 -1.82 -0.53
N TYR A 225 -9.57 -2.21 -1.43
CA TYR A 225 -8.16 -1.88 -1.34
C TYR A 225 -7.57 -1.45 -2.69
N CYS A 226 -6.46 -0.71 -2.63
CA CYS A 226 -5.57 -0.50 -3.77
C CYS A 226 -4.12 -0.74 -3.34
N LEU A 227 -3.25 -0.99 -4.32
CA LEU A 227 -1.83 -1.21 -4.11
C LEU A 227 -1.01 -0.05 -4.64
N GLU A 228 0.05 0.30 -3.94
CA GLU A 228 1.00 1.29 -4.44
C GLU A 228 2.38 1.11 -3.84
N HIS A 229 3.40 1.61 -4.54
CA HIS A 229 4.71 1.80 -3.97
C HIS A 229 4.79 3.16 -3.28
N VAL A 230 5.52 3.21 -2.18
CA VAL A 230 5.81 4.47 -1.49
C VAL A 230 7.17 4.98 -1.97
N LEU A 231 7.21 6.23 -2.43
CA LEU A 231 8.41 6.84 -3.02
C LEU A 231 9.58 6.87 -2.03
N GLU A 232 9.26 7.11 -0.75
CA GLU A 232 10.21 7.20 0.35
C GLU A 232 10.73 5.83 0.84
N GLU A 233 10.20 4.71 0.34
CA GLU A 233 10.70 3.37 0.69
C GLU A 233 12.00 3.01 -0.06
N PRO A 234 12.95 2.34 0.63
CA PRO A 234 14.19 1.87 0.01
C PRO A 234 13.93 0.74 -1.00
N GLU A 235 14.69 0.71 -2.11
CA GLU A 235 14.64 -0.40 -3.09
C GLU A 235 15.30 -1.67 -2.49
N PRO A 236 14.72 -2.89 -2.68
CA PRO A 236 13.53 -3.21 -3.48
C PRO A 236 12.23 -2.82 -2.75
N ARG A 237 11.37 -2.07 -3.44
CA ARG A 237 10.11 -1.59 -2.88
C ARG A 237 9.10 -2.74 -2.80
N SER A 238 8.45 -2.87 -1.66
CA SER A 238 7.32 -3.79 -1.50
C SER A 238 6.02 -3.08 -1.90
N TRP A 239 4.98 -3.86 -2.17
CA TRP A 239 3.65 -3.32 -2.45
C TRP A 239 2.94 -3.00 -1.14
N THR A 240 2.55 -1.75 -0.97
CA THR A 240 1.80 -1.28 0.19
C THR A 240 0.30 -1.31 -0.12
N VAL A 241 -0.47 -1.80 0.84
CA VAL A 241 -1.93 -1.95 0.77
C VAL A 241 -2.60 -0.74 1.40
N PHE A 242 -3.42 -0.05 0.61
CA PHE A 242 -4.23 1.08 1.03
C PHE A 242 -5.67 0.63 1.21
N THR A 243 -6.28 0.89 2.37
CA THR A 243 -7.70 0.59 2.64
C THR A 243 -8.41 1.81 3.20
N CYS A 244 -9.74 1.82 3.13
CA CYS A 244 -10.55 2.83 3.83
C CYS A 244 -10.42 2.68 5.35
N ALA A 245 -10.70 3.75 6.07
CA ALA A 245 -10.91 3.70 7.52
C ALA A 245 -11.96 2.62 7.85
N PRO A 246 -11.67 1.67 8.74
CA PRO A 246 -12.71 0.77 9.22
C PRO A 246 -13.81 1.59 9.93
N PRO A 247 -15.09 1.17 9.88
CA PRO A 247 -16.14 1.82 10.64
C PRO A 247 -15.71 1.92 12.11
N HIS A 248 -16.06 3.04 12.76
CA HIS A 248 -15.61 3.47 14.10
C HIS A 248 -15.65 2.39 15.21
N ASP A 249 -16.40 1.29 15.02
CA ASP A 249 -16.46 0.13 15.93
C ASP A 249 -15.31 -0.90 15.77
N ARG A 250 -14.62 -0.93 14.61
CA ARG A 250 -13.57 -1.92 14.31
C ARG A 250 -12.15 -1.36 14.29
N GLU A 251 -12.00 -0.04 14.30
CA GLU A 251 -10.68 0.62 14.36
C GLU A 251 -10.00 0.45 15.73
N HIS A 252 -10.78 0.29 16.79
CA HIS A 252 -10.29 0.23 18.16
C HIS A 252 -9.62 -1.09 18.59
N VAL A 253 -9.52 -2.12 17.74
CA VAL A 253 -9.03 -3.44 18.17
C VAL A 253 -7.65 -3.79 17.61
N THR A 254 -7.31 -3.44 16.37
CA THR A 254 -6.07 -3.95 15.72
C THR A 254 -4.91 -2.96 15.70
N LYS A 255 -5.16 -1.67 15.45
CA LYS A 255 -4.14 -0.60 15.61
C LYS A 255 -3.86 -0.37 17.10
N ASN A 256 -4.93 -0.26 17.88
CA ASN A 256 -4.85 -0.17 19.32
C ASN A 256 -4.09 -1.33 19.94
N TYR A 257 -4.26 -2.61 19.59
CA TYR A 257 -3.56 -3.67 20.33
C TYR A 257 -2.02 -3.65 20.18
N ARG A 258 -1.50 -3.43 18.96
CA ARG A 258 -0.05 -3.46 18.70
C ARG A 258 0.64 -2.15 19.08
N ASP A 259 -0.07 -1.03 18.89
CA ASP A 259 0.37 0.27 19.38
C ASP A 259 0.18 0.37 20.90
N ASP A 260 -0.95 -0.01 21.51
CA ASP A 260 -1.19 0.00 22.99
C ASP A 260 -0.11 -0.76 23.73
N ILE A 261 0.26 -1.96 23.29
CA ILE A 261 1.25 -2.74 24.03
C ILE A 261 2.60 -2.00 24.04
N ARG A 262 3.00 -1.39 22.93
CA ARG A 262 4.23 -0.60 22.83
C ARG A 262 4.11 0.75 23.54
N PHE A 263 3.02 1.47 23.32
CA PHE A 263 2.66 2.74 23.95
C PHE A 263 2.47 2.62 25.46
N THR A 264 2.20 1.42 25.98
CA THR A 264 2.08 1.18 27.42
C THR A 264 3.39 0.66 28.00
N LEU A 265 4.02 -0.34 27.39
CA LEU A 265 5.26 -0.94 27.91
C LEU A 265 6.46 0.00 27.87
N TYR A 266 6.64 0.79 26.80
CA TYR A 266 7.79 1.69 26.70
C TYR A 266 7.79 2.79 27.76
N PRO A 267 6.71 3.56 27.98
CA PRO A 267 6.69 4.55 29.05
C PRO A 267 6.71 3.92 30.44
N LEU A 268 6.07 2.76 30.67
CA LEU A 268 6.19 2.04 31.95
C LEU A 268 7.65 1.63 32.23
N GLY A 269 8.32 1.07 31.22
CA GLY A 269 9.73 0.68 31.33
C GLY A 269 10.65 1.88 31.56
N LEU A 270 10.39 3.01 30.89
CA LEU A 270 11.13 4.25 31.06
C LEU A 270 10.89 4.88 32.44
N LEU A 271 9.66 4.95 32.92
CA LEU A 271 9.35 5.46 34.26
C LEU A 271 10.02 4.59 35.34
N LEU A 272 10.03 3.27 35.16
CA LEU A 272 10.72 2.35 36.04
C LEU A 272 12.25 2.57 35.99
N SER A 273 12.84 2.75 34.81
CA SER A 273 14.26 3.12 34.64
C SER A 273 14.60 4.42 35.38
N VAL A 274 13.84 5.49 35.13
CA VAL A 274 14.01 6.81 35.76
C VAL A 274 13.96 6.69 37.28
N PHE A 275 13.02 5.92 37.82
CA PHE A 275 12.91 5.69 39.26
C PHE A 275 14.18 5.03 39.83
N PHE A 276 14.65 3.93 39.22
CA PHE A 276 15.85 3.24 39.69
C PHE A 276 17.12 4.07 39.53
N LEU A 277 17.24 4.83 38.44
CA LEU A 277 18.36 5.76 38.22
C LEU A 277 18.35 6.89 39.26
N ALA A 278 17.18 7.44 39.59
CA ALA A 278 17.05 8.46 40.63
C ALA A 278 17.46 7.92 42.00
N VAL A 279 16.99 6.73 42.39
CA VAL A 279 17.40 6.07 43.63
C VAL A 279 18.91 5.83 43.65
N THR A 280 19.48 5.37 42.54
CA THR A 280 20.93 5.15 42.40
C THR A 280 21.72 6.45 42.57
N LEU A 281 21.23 7.55 41.99
CA LEU A 281 21.85 8.87 42.11
C LEU A 281 21.80 9.39 43.55
N VAL A 282 20.64 9.28 44.21
CA VAL A 282 20.45 9.67 45.62
C VAL A 282 21.38 8.87 46.52
N ALA A 283 21.42 7.54 46.37
CA ALA A 283 22.31 6.68 47.13
C ALA A 283 23.80 7.05 46.90
N SER A 284 24.18 7.33 45.66
CA SER A 284 25.53 7.75 45.30
C SER A 284 25.91 9.12 45.86
N CYS A 285 24.94 10.02 46.08
CA CYS A 285 25.15 11.31 46.74
C CYS A 285 25.21 11.20 48.27
N MET A 286 24.45 10.28 48.87
CA MET A 286 24.41 10.04 50.32
C MET A 286 25.62 9.27 50.86
N LEU A 287 26.24 8.42 50.03
CA LEU A 287 27.44 7.65 50.39
C LEU A 287 28.67 8.06 49.56
N PRO A 288 29.24 9.26 49.81
CA PRO A 288 30.52 9.66 49.25
C PRO A 288 31.64 8.64 49.48
N SER A 289 32.15 8.02 48.42
CA SER A 289 33.36 7.21 48.53
C SER A 289 34.58 8.12 48.60
N THR A 290 35.22 8.18 49.76
CA THR A 290 36.45 8.96 49.99
C THR A 290 37.70 8.27 49.45
N TYR A 291 37.68 6.94 49.29
CA TYR A 291 38.82 6.15 48.80
C TYR A 291 38.91 6.07 47.27
N HIS A 292 37.78 6.20 46.56
CA HIS A 292 37.72 6.15 45.09
C HIS A 292 36.96 7.35 44.50
N VAL A 293 37.35 8.56 44.89
CA VAL A 293 36.68 9.82 44.51
C VAL A 293 36.56 9.98 43.00
N LEU A 294 37.59 9.61 42.23
CA LEU A 294 37.58 9.74 40.77
C LEU A 294 36.53 8.83 40.11
N HIS A 295 36.48 7.56 40.51
CA HIS A 295 35.53 6.59 39.98
C HIS A 295 34.09 6.98 40.36
N TRP A 296 33.88 7.30 41.64
CA TRP A 296 32.58 7.75 42.13
C TRP A 296 32.06 8.99 41.39
N LYS A 297 32.91 9.99 41.15
CA LYS A 297 32.53 11.19 40.39
C LYS A 297 32.12 10.86 38.95
N CYS A 298 32.84 9.95 38.28
CA CYS A 298 32.45 9.49 36.95
C CYS A 298 31.09 8.78 36.98
N GLN A 299 30.81 8.01 38.04
CA GLN A 299 29.55 7.27 38.23
C GLN A 299 28.36 8.20 38.36
N VAL A 300 28.50 9.19 39.24
CA VAL A 300 27.44 10.18 39.47
C VAL A 300 27.13 10.94 38.19
N ASN A 301 28.15 11.33 37.41
CA ASN A 301 27.92 12.04 36.15
C ASN A 301 27.29 11.14 35.08
N HIS A 302 27.74 9.89 34.95
CA HIS A 302 27.15 8.92 34.02
C HIS A 302 25.67 8.67 34.33
N VAL A 303 25.36 8.32 35.57
CA VAL A 303 23.98 8.08 36.04
C VAL A 303 23.14 9.35 35.93
N GLY A 304 23.71 10.52 36.23
CA GLY A 304 23.04 11.80 36.05
C GLY A 304 22.69 12.10 34.59
N CYS A 305 23.59 11.80 33.65
CA CYS A 305 23.31 11.97 32.22
C CYS A 305 22.19 11.04 31.74
N LEU A 306 22.20 9.76 32.17
CA LEU A 306 21.14 8.81 31.85
C LEU A 306 19.79 9.24 32.44
N LEU A 307 19.77 9.69 33.69
CA LEU A 307 18.54 10.18 34.34
C LEU A 307 17.95 11.37 33.57
N VAL A 308 18.78 12.35 33.21
CA VAL A 308 18.32 13.51 32.43
C VAL A 308 17.84 13.09 31.04
N GLY A 309 18.58 12.21 30.35
CA GLY A 309 18.19 11.68 29.04
C GLY A 309 16.85 10.94 29.07
N ASP A 310 16.66 10.04 30.02
CA ASP A 310 15.43 9.27 30.20
C ASP A 310 14.25 10.15 30.59
N LEU A 311 14.46 11.20 31.39
CA LEU A 311 13.42 12.19 31.72
C LEU A 311 12.95 12.95 30.48
N PHE A 312 13.87 13.38 29.61
CA PHE A 312 13.50 14.00 28.34
C PHE A 312 12.79 13.01 27.42
N LEU A 313 13.20 11.73 27.38
CA LEU A 313 12.53 10.70 26.58
C LEU A 313 11.10 10.48 27.07
N ALA A 314 10.89 10.40 28.38
CA ALA A 314 9.57 10.30 28.98
C ALA A 314 8.72 11.55 28.66
N PHE A 315 9.31 12.75 28.73
CA PHE A 315 8.63 13.99 28.36
C PHE A 315 8.15 13.98 26.90
N VAL A 316 9.00 13.56 25.96
CA VAL A 316 8.63 13.45 24.54
C VAL A 316 7.52 12.40 24.32
N GLN A 317 7.60 11.26 25.00
CA GLN A 317 6.60 10.20 24.88
C GLN A 317 5.23 10.62 25.44
N LEU A 318 5.21 11.32 26.59
CA LEU A 318 3.99 11.84 27.20
C LEU A 318 3.36 12.97 26.37
N SER A 319 4.18 13.77 25.70
CA SER A 319 3.70 14.90 24.90
C SER A 319 3.13 14.48 23.55
N GLY A 320 3.46 13.27 23.09
CA GLY A 320 2.93 12.66 21.87
C GLY A 320 3.06 13.56 20.64
N ASP A 321 1.96 13.73 19.91
CA ASP A 321 1.93 14.46 18.64
C ASP A 321 1.89 16.00 18.80
N SER A 322 1.68 16.49 20.02
CA SER A 322 1.52 17.91 20.32
C SER A 322 2.80 18.73 20.11
N LEU A 323 3.96 18.09 20.07
CA LEU A 323 5.27 18.73 19.88
C LEU A 323 5.81 18.62 18.44
N ARG A 324 5.09 17.96 17.52
CA ARG A 324 5.57 17.76 16.13
C ARG A 324 5.86 19.09 15.44
N GLY A 325 7.06 19.22 14.86
CA GLY A 325 7.50 20.40 14.13
C GLY A 325 7.78 21.66 14.96
N GLY A 326 7.63 21.60 16.30
CA GLY A 326 7.87 22.74 17.18
C GLY A 326 9.36 22.99 17.48
N SER A 327 9.74 24.24 17.76
CA SER A 327 11.09 24.60 18.21
C SER A 327 11.52 23.87 19.50
N LEU A 328 10.55 23.54 20.36
CA LEU A 328 10.74 22.76 21.58
C LEU A 328 11.16 21.31 21.30
N CYS A 329 10.65 20.70 20.23
CA CYS A 329 10.99 19.34 19.81
C CYS A 329 12.45 19.26 19.35
N VAL A 330 12.88 20.22 18.54
CA VAL A 330 14.28 20.33 18.08
C VAL A 330 15.22 20.59 19.25
N PHE A 331 14.86 21.53 20.14
CA PHE A 331 15.65 21.79 21.35
C PHE A 331 15.80 20.53 22.22
N THR A 332 14.68 19.82 22.45
CA THR A 332 14.67 18.58 23.23
C THR A 332 15.54 17.50 22.59
N ALA A 333 15.45 17.31 21.27
CA ALA A 333 16.28 16.35 20.55
C ALA A 333 17.79 16.65 20.64
N ILE A 334 18.18 17.93 20.55
CA ILE A 334 19.58 18.35 20.71
C ILE A 334 20.07 18.08 22.14
N VAL A 335 19.26 18.42 23.15
CA VAL A 335 19.60 18.19 24.56
C VAL A 335 19.78 16.70 24.82
N MET A 336 18.83 15.87 24.37
CA MET A 336 18.92 14.43 24.53
C MET A 336 20.17 13.86 23.84
N HIS A 337 20.45 14.28 22.61
CA HIS A 337 21.64 13.84 21.89
C HIS A 337 22.92 14.13 22.67
N PHE A 338 23.05 15.34 23.21
CA PHE A 338 24.18 15.73 24.03
C PHE A 338 24.31 14.87 25.29
N VAL A 339 23.22 14.67 26.05
CA VAL A 339 23.30 13.94 27.34
C VAL A 339 23.53 12.44 27.14
N PHE A 340 22.96 11.81 26.10
CA PHE A 340 23.24 10.40 25.82
C PHE A 340 24.68 10.19 25.35
N LEU A 341 25.21 11.06 24.49
CA LEU A 341 26.62 11.04 24.14
C LEU A 341 27.49 11.22 25.39
N ALA A 342 27.19 12.21 26.23
CA ALA A 342 27.92 12.42 27.49
C ALA A 342 27.90 11.18 28.37
N ALA A 343 26.76 10.48 28.49
CA ALA A 343 26.67 9.23 29.22
C ALA A 343 27.66 8.16 28.69
N PHE A 344 27.77 7.99 27.37
CA PHE A 344 28.74 7.07 26.75
C PHE A 344 30.19 7.49 27.02
N PHE A 345 30.53 8.77 26.94
CA PHE A 345 31.88 9.25 27.22
C PHE A 345 32.25 9.12 28.71
N TRP A 346 31.30 9.32 29.62
CA TRP A 346 31.48 9.05 31.05
C TRP A 346 31.70 7.55 31.33
N LEU A 347 30.97 6.67 30.64
CA LEU A 347 31.17 5.22 30.70
C LEU A 347 32.56 4.83 30.16
N ASN A 348 32.99 5.42 29.04
CA ASN A 348 34.32 5.20 28.49
C ASN A 348 35.42 5.63 29.48
N THR A 349 35.26 6.80 30.10
CA THR A 349 36.16 7.32 31.12
C THR A 349 36.25 6.41 32.33
N MET A 350 35.13 5.82 32.75
CA MET A 350 35.11 4.79 33.78
C MET A 350 35.91 3.55 33.40
N CYS A 351 35.64 2.98 32.22
CA CYS A 351 36.34 1.78 31.75
C CYS A 351 37.85 2.04 31.68
N PHE A 352 38.25 3.21 31.17
CA PHE A 352 39.65 3.62 31.14
C PHE A 352 40.23 3.77 32.54
N ASN A 353 39.49 4.36 33.48
CA ASN A 353 39.93 4.48 34.87
C ASN A 353 40.16 3.12 35.54
N ILE A 354 39.27 2.16 35.30
CA ILE A 354 39.39 0.79 35.82
C ILE A 354 40.62 0.09 35.20
N TRP A 355 40.73 0.10 33.86
CA TRP A 355 41.86 -0.48 33.15
C TRP A 355 43.20 0.09 33.63
N TRP A 356 43.27 1.42 33.77
CA TRP A 356 44.47 2.10 34.24
C TRP A 356 44.84 1.69 35.67
N THR A 357 43.84 1.56 36.56
CA THR A 357 44.05 1.16 37.95
C THR A 357 44.69 -0.23 38.05
N PHE A 358 44.21 -1.19 37.24
CA PHE A 358 44.76 -2.55 37.24
C PHE A 358 46.11 -2.66 36.54
N ARG A 359 46.34 -1.88 35.48
CA ARG A 359 47.61 -1.91 34.73
C ARG A 359 48.79 -1.39 35.56
N ASP A 360 48.56 -0.37 36.37
CA ASP A 360 49.67 0.33 37.02
C ASP A 360 50.13 -0.31 38.35
N LEU A 361 49.38 -1.23 38.98
CA LEU A 361 49.68 -1.83 40.31
C LEU A 361 50.29 -0.85 41.34
N ARG A 362 50.02 0.45 41.18
CA ARG A 362 50.80 1.51 41.82
C ARG A 362 50.18 1.78 43.19
N PRO A 363 50.97 1.85 44.27
CA PRO A 363 50.45 2.10 45.61
C PRO A 363 49.64 3.39 45.65
N ALA A 364 48.56 3.36 46.42
CA ALA A 364 47.44 4.30 46.49
C ALA A 364 47.76 5.71 47.04
N ASN A 365 48.95 6.26 46.74
CA ASN A 365 49.40 7.59 47.15
C ASN A 365 49.76 8.43 45.92
N LEU A 366 48.79 8.69 45.03
CA LEU A 366 48.92 9.85 44.14
C LEU A 366 48.74 11.11 44.97
N ASP A 367 49.58 12.12 44.74
CA ASP A 367 49.35 13.44 45.31
C ASP A 367 47.96 13.94 44.94
N LYS A 368 47.23 14.53 45.90
CA LYS A 368 45.89 15.12 45.71
C LYS A 368 45.83 16.05 44.48
N GLY A 369 46.94 16.69 44.12
CA GLY A 369 47.07 17.53 42.93
C GLY A 369 47.02 16.77 41.60
N GLN A 370 47.63 15.59 41.51
CA GLN A 370 47.57 14.75 40.30
C GLN A 370 46.17 14.16 40.09
N GLU A 371 45.50 13.77 41.18
CA GLU A 371 44.10 13.30 41.13
C GLU A 371 43.14 14.39 40.64
N ALA A 372 43.30 15.62 41.15
CA ALA A 372 42.49 16.76 40.73
C ALA A 372 42.73 17.14 39.26
N CYS A 373 43.99 17.09 38.80
CA CYS A 373 44.34 17.33 37.39
C CYS A 373 43.69 16.28 36.48
N ARG A 374 43.80 15.00 36.84
CA ARG A 374 43.18 13.89 36.10
C ARG A 374 41.65 14.04 36.04
N LEU A 375 41.01 14.43 37.14
CA LEU A 375 39.58 14.68 37.18
C LEU A 375 39.16 15.81 36.23
N ARG A 376 39.94 16.90 36.14
CA ARG A 376 39.66 17.99 35.19
C ARG A 376 39.77 17.53 33.74
N LEU A 377 40.77 16.70 33.41
CA LEU A 377 40.91 16.14 32.06
C LEU A 377 39.72 15.26 31.70
N TYR A 378 39.24 14.43 32.63
CA TYR A 378 38.04 13.60 32.44
C TYR A 378 36.78 14.44 32.23
N GLN A 379 36.61 15.51 33.01
CA GLN A 379 35.50 16.45 32.81
C GLN A 379 35.55 17.13 31.43
N LEU A 380 36.72 17.63 31.02
CA LEU A 380 36.90 18.25 29.72
C LEU A 380 36.64 17.28 28.57
N TYR A 381 37.09 16.03 28.69
CA TYR A 381 36.85 15.00 27.69
C TYR A 381 35.37 14.60 27.62
N ALA A 382 34.79 14.21 28.76
CA ALA A 382 33.45 13.62 28.80
C ALA A 382 32.32 14.63 28.62
N TRP A 383 32.56 15.93 28.82
CA TRP A 383 31.61 16.98 28.46
C TRP A 383 31.96 17.67 27.14
N GLY A 384 33.24 17.96 26.92
CA GLY A 384 33.69 18.74 25.78
C GLY A 384 33.49 18.02 24.45
N VAL A 385 33.86 16.75 24.35
CA VAL A 385 33.73 16.00 23.08
C VAL A 385 32.25 15.83 22.68
N PRO A 386 31.34 15.39 23.56
CA PRO A 386 29.90 15.40 23.26
C PRO A 386 29.35 16.77 22.87
N LEU A 387 29.81 17.85 23.51
CA LEU A 387 29.37 19.20 23.18
C LEU A 387 29.77 19.58 21.75
N VAL A 388 31.01 19.28 21.36
CA VAL A 388 31.49 19.52 19.99
C VAL A 388 30.70 18.70 18.98
N ILE A 389 30.42 17.43 19.26
CA ILE A 389 29.63 16.56 18.37
C ILE A 389 28.19 17.08 18.25
N ALA A 390 27.55 17.40 19.38
CA ALA A 390 26.16 17.86 19.39
C ALA A 390 26.00 19.24 18.74
N THR A 391 26.96 20.15 18.93
CA THR A 391 26.97 21.46 18.26
C THR A 391 27.18 21.32 16.77
N LEU A 392 28.09 20.45 16.32
CA LEU A 392 28.26 20.13 14.90
C LEU A 392 26.95 19.58 14.32
N ALA A 393 26.32 18.60 14.98
CA ALA A 393 25.04 18.04 14.54
C ALA A 393 23.95 19.12 14.44
N ALA A 394 23.83 20.02 15.42
CA ALA A 394 22.86 21.11 15.41
C ALA A 394 23.14 22.14 14.31
N VAL A 395 24.41 22.45 14.01
CA VAL A 395 24.79 23.35 12.90
C VAL A 395 24.43 22.71 11.56
N LEU A 396 24.74 21.43 11.37
CA LEU A 396 24.42 20.71 10.13
C LEU A 396 22.92 20.62 9.86
N ASP A 397 22.10 20.55 10.91
CA ASP A 397 20.64 20.53 10.81
C ASP A 397 20.06 21.88 10.33
N ARG A 398 20.76 23.00 10.56
CA ARG A 398 20.31 24.36 10.17
C ARG A 398 20.69 24.78 8.74
N ILE A 399 21.53 24.00 8.04
CA ILE A 399 22.01 24.36 6.69
C ILE A 399 20.92 24.03 5.66
N PRO A 400 20.54 24.93 4.73
CA PRO A 400 19.50 24.67 3.73
C PRO A 400 19.86 23.51 2.76
N PRO A 401 18.87 22.82 2.16
CA PRO A 401 19.04 21.65 1.29
C PRO A 401 19.82 21.90 -0.01
N ASP A 402 19.93 23.15 -0.45
CA ASP A 402 20.28 23.48 -1.84
C ASP A 402 21.78 23.48 -2.18
N GLN A 403 22.69 23.13 -1.25
CA GLN A 403 24.13 23.25 -1.50
C GLN A 403 24.96 21.95 -1.40
N TYR A 404 24.54 20.90 -0.69
CA TYR A 404 25.38 19.70 -0.54
C TYR A 404 24.55 18.40 -0.38
N ILE A 405 24.58 17.54 -1.41
CA ILE A 405 23.87 16.24 -1.48
C ILE A 405 24.53 15.14 -0.63
N SER A 406 25.77 15.32 -0.16
CA SER A 406 26.57 14.27 0.49
C SER A 406 26.76 14.41 2.00
N LEU A 407 26.06 15.34 2.67
CA LEU A 407 26.20 15.52 4.12
C LEU A 407 25.11 14.76 4.88
N ILE A 408 25.52 13.86 5.79
CA ILE A 408 24.62 13.12 6.69
C ILE A 408 23.97 14.13 7.63
N ARG A 409 22.67 14.41 7.43
CA ARG A 409 21.88 15.23 8.33
C ARG A 409 21.14 14.37 9.36
N PRO A 410 21.15 14.77 10.63
CA PRO A 410 20.41 14.07 11.69
C PRO A 410 18.89 14.26 11.61
N LYS A 411 18.41 15.29 10.88
CA LYS A 411 17.00 15.56 10.59
C LYS A 411 16.14 15.60 11.85
N PHE A 412 16.52 16.46 12.79
CA PHE A 412 15.84 16.52 14.08
C PHE A 412 14.40 17.00 13.91
N GLY A 413 13.43 16.20 14.38
CA GLY A 413 12.04 16.65 14.47
C GLY A 413 11.20 16.58 13.18
N GLU A 414 11.68 15.95 12.10
CA GLU A 414 10.89 15.78 10.87
C GLU A 414 9.67 14.86 11.07
N HIS A 415 9.85 13.72 11.74
CA HIS A 415 8.76 12.75 12.01
C HIS A 415 8.55 12.42 13.49
N ARG A 416 9.61 12.49 14.30
CA ARG A 416 9.60 12.28 15.77
C ARG A 416 10.58 13.26 16.41
N CYS A 417 10.40 13.58 17.69
CA CYS A 417 11.36 14.40 18.45
C CYS A 417 12.63 13.62 18.81
N TRP A 418 13.33 13.16 17.77
CA TRP A 418 14.56 12.37 17.81
C TRP A 418 15.28 12.47 16.45
N PHE A 419 16.38 11.73 16.30
CA PHE A 419 17.01 11.47 15.00
C PHE A 419 16.03 10.80 14.03
N TYR A 420 16.06 11.25 12.78
CA TYR A 420 15.42 10.56 11.68
C TYR A 420 16.50 10.18 10.64
N GLY A 421 16.91 8.91 10.69
CA GLY A 421 17.86 8.33 9.76
C GLY A 421 17.14 7.60 8.62
N LYS A 422 17.68 7.73 7.41
CA LYS A 422 17.37 6.82 6.30
C LYS A 422 17.97 5.45 6.53
#